data_AF-A0A2D0L9L1-F1
#
_entry.id   AF-A0A2D0L9L1-F1
#
_cell.length_a   1.000
_cell.length_b   1.000
_cell.length_c   1.000
_cell.angle_alpha   90.00
_cell.angle_beta   90.00
_cell.angle_gamma   90.00
#
_symmetry.space_group_name_H-M   'P 1'
#
loop_
_entity.id
_entity.type
_entity.pdbx_description
1 polymer ?
#
loop_
_entity_poly.entity_id
_entity_poly.type
_entity_poly.pdbx_seq_one_letter_code
_entity_poly.pdbx_strand_id
1 'polypeptide(L)'
;MKKWMLFLLIPMLVIEALGILTRFILNIDIGEIFLRNVINFIVYFIGGTIIYHLSPNKSKNLAYGYATLLTISFFYIGISTDGYVYELMGETLYHEFSMIKETVRSLAVFIGIASAIKTNNKENTDSDMSQ
;
A
#
# COMPACT_ATOMS: atom_id res chain seq x y z
N MET A 1 9.11 20.95 8.68
CA MET A 1 9.35 19.64 9.34
C MET A 1 8.08 18.81 9.53
N LYS A 2 7.00 19.33 10.14
CA LYS A 2 5.77 18.55 10.40
C LYS A 2 5.22 17.76 9.20
N LYS A 3 5.13 18.37 8.01
CA LYS A 3 4.62 17.72 6.78
C LYS A 3 5.48 16.55 6.29
N TRP A 4 6.80 16.62 6.43
CA TRP A 4 7.72 15.55 6.01
C TRP A 4 7.65 14.34 6.94
N MET A 5 7.56 14.57 8.25
CA MET A 5 7.41 13.49 9.23
C MET A 5 6.07 12.77 9.05
N LEU A 6 4.99 13.50 8.78
CA LEU A 6 3.67 12.94 8.46
C LEU A 6 3.70 12.10 7.18
N PHE A 7 4.38 12.59 6.13
CA PHE A 7 4.54 11.87 4.87
C PHE A 7 5.30 10.54 5.00
N LEU A 8 6.30 10.47 5.88
CA LEU A 8 7.07 9.24 6.09
C LEU A 8 6.35 8.24 7.00
N LEU A 9 5.74 8.69 8.10
CA LEU A 9 5.18 7.80 9.12
C LEU A 9 3.76 7.34 8.79
N ILE A 10 2.88 8.22 8.32
CA ILE A 10 1.46 7.90 8.20
C ILE A 10 1.20 6.82 7.15
N PRO A 11 1.75 6.90 5.93
CA PRO A 11 1.51 5.86 4.93
C PRO A 11 1.96 4.49 5.40
N MET A 12 3.10 4.41 6.11
CA MET A 12 3.61 3.16 6.66
C MET A 12 2.66 2.60 7.73
N LEU A 13 2.23 3.42 8.69
CA LEU A 13 1.30 3.01 9.74
C LEU A 13 -0.06 2.59 9.20
N VAL A 14 -0.59 3.30 8.20
CA VAL A 14 -1.89 2.98 7.59
C VAL A 14 -1.82 1.67 6.82
N ILE A 15 -0.75 1.44 6.04
CA ILE A 15 -0.58 0.20 5.30
C ILE A 15 -0.46 -1.00 6.26
N GLU A 16 0.31 -0.87 7.34
CA GLU A 16 0.44 -1.92 8.36
C GLU A 16 -0.87 -2.17 9.11
N ALA A 17 -1.54 -1.12 9.59
CA ALA A 17 -2.81 -1.24 10.32
C ALA A 17 -3.89 -1.89 9.46
N LEU A 18 -4.00 -1.49 8.18
CA LEU A 18 -4.92 -2.11 7.24
C LEU A 18 -4.52 -3.56 6.93
N GLY A 19 -3.22 -3.86 6.82
CA GLY A 19 -2.73 -5.22 6.62
C GLY A 19 -3.04 -6.17 7.78
N ILE A 20 -3.02 -5.67 9.02
CA ILE A 20 -3.43 -6.44 10.20
C ILE A 20 -4.95 -6.65 10.18
N LEU A 21 -5.72 -5.60 9.92
CA LEU A 21 -7.19 -5.68 9.82
C LEU A 21 -7.65 -6.69 8.76
N THR A 22 -7.00 -6.73 7.59
CA THR A 22 -7.36 -7.70 6.55
C THR A 22 -7.10 -9.13 6.99
N ARG A 23 -6.04 -9.40 7.76
CA ARG A 23 -5.79 -10.74 8.32
C ARG A 23 -6.89 -11.18 9.29
N PHE A 24 -7.40 -10.28 10.13
CA PHE A 24 -8.51 -10.58 11.05
C PHE A 24 -9.84 -10.82 10.32
N ILE A 25 -10.12 -10.07 9.25
CA ILE A 25 -11.39 -10.16 8.52
C ILE A 25 -11.44 -11.41 7.62
N LEU A 26 -10.30 -11.85 7.07
CA LEU A 26 -10.22 -12.90 6.05
C LEU A 26 -10.02 -14.32 6.62
N ASN A 27 -10.34 -14.56 7.89
CA ASN A 27 -10.25 -15.88 8.53
C ASN A 27 -11.49 -16.76 8.20
N ILE A 28 -11.89 -16.85 6.92
CA ILE A 28 -13.14 -17.50 6.48
C ILE A 28 -12.88 -18.43 5.28
N ASP A 29 -12.96 -19.73 5.56
CA ASP A 29 -12.34 -20.89 4.90
C ASP A 29 -12.67 -21.24 3.41
N ILE A 30 -13.38 -20.46 2.59
CA ILE A 30 -13.71 -20.92 1.21
C ILE A 30 -13.64 -19.79 0.17
N GLY A 31 -12.75 -19.94 -0.83
CA GLY A 31 -12.49 -18.93 -1.88
C GLY A 31 -11.40 -17.89 -1.53
N GLU A 32 -10.72 -18.12 -0.40
CA GLU A 32 -9.86 -17.18 0.32
C GLU A 32 -8.75 -16.53 -0.50
N ILE A 33 -8.10 -17.24 -1.41
CA ILE A 33 -6.87 -16.73 -2.06
C ILE A 33 -7.19 -15.55 -2.97
N PHE A 34 -8.24 -15.66 -3.79
CA PHE A 34 -8.61 -14.57 -4.71
C PHE A 34 -9.13 -13.35 -3.94
N LEU A 35 -10.07 -13.55 -3.01
CA LEU A 35 -10.63 -12.45 -2.23
C LEU A 35 -9.56 -11.77 -1.36
N ARG A 36 -8.66 -12.54 -0.75
CA ARG A 36 -7.51 -12.02 0.02
C ARG A 36 -6.57 -11.19 -0.87
N ASN A 37 -6.30 -11.63 -2.09
CA ASN A 37 -5.49 -10.87 -3.04
C ASN A 37 -6.19 -9.58 -3.49
N VAL A 38 -7.50 -9.61 -3.75
CA VAL A 38 -8.29 -8.43 -4.11
C VAL A 38 -8.32 -7.42 -2.96
N ILE A 39 -8.59 -7.86 -1.73
CA ILE A 39 -8.61 -6.97 -0.56
C ILE A 39 -7.22 -6.38 -0.30
N ASN A 40 -6.16 -7.21 -0.39
CA ASN A 40 -4.79 -6.70 -0.30
C ASN A 40 -4.54 -5.64 -1.37
N PHE A 41 -4.90 -5.91 -2.63
CA PHE A 41 -4.77 -4.92 -3.70
C PHE A 41 -5.48 -3.60 -3.36
N ILE A 42 -6.71 -3.65 -2.86
CA ILE A 42 -7.47 -2.45 -2.45
C ILE A 42 -6.74 -1.68 -1.33
N VAL A 43 -6.23 -2.37 -0.31
CA VAL A 43 -5.48 -1.75 0.79
C VAL A 43 -4.24 -1.02 0.28
N TYR A 44 -3.45 -1.67 -0.58
CA TYR A 44 -2.23 -1.06 -1.12
C TYR A 44 -2.54 0.05 -2.14
N PHE A 45 -3.64 -0.04 -2.87
CA PHE A 45 -4.15 1.04 -3.72
C PHE A 45 -4.54 2.28 -2.91
N ILE A 46 -5.25 2.09 -1.78
CA ILE A 46 -5.57 3.17 -0.84
C ILE A 46 -4.27 3.74 -0.26
N GLY A 47 -3.32 2.88 0.12
CA GLY A 47 -1.98 3.28 0.57
C GLY A 47 -1.28 4.19 -0.44
N GLY A 48 -1.26 3.81 -1.72
CA GLY A 48 -0.73 4.65 -2.81
C GLY A 48 -1.42 6.01 -2.93
N THR A 49 -2.75 6.03 -2.81
CA THR A 49 -3.54 7.26 -2.85
C THR A 49 -3.16 8.21 -1.70
N ILE A 50 -2.98 7.67 -0.49
CA ILE A 50 -2.57 8.41 0.71
C ILE A 50 -1.14 8.94 0.57
N ILE A 51 -0.20 8.14 0.05
CA ILE A 51 1.18 8.56 -0.22
C ILE A 51 1.18 9.85 -1.05
N TYR A 52 0.43 9.89 -2.16
CA TYR A 52 0.38 11.10 -2.98
C TYR A 52 -0.26 12.29 -2.26
N HIS A 53 -1.38 12.11 -1.57
CA HIS A 53 -2.06 13.20 -0.87
C HIS A 53 -1.24 13.80 0.27
N LEU A 54 -0.44 12.99 0.95
CA LEU A 54 0.46 13.43 2.02
C LEU A 54 1.82 13.91 1.49
N SER A 55 2.10 13.72 0.20
CA SER A 55 3.36 14.15 -0.39
C SER A 55 3.51 15.67 -0.31
N PRO A 56 4.69 16.19 0.11
CA PRO A 56 4.92 17.62 0.16
C PRO A 56 4.68 18.27 -1.20
N ASN A 57 3.87 19.32 -1.22
CA ASN A 57 3.46 20.06 -2.43
C ASN A 57 2.81 19.17 -3.51
N LYS A 58 2.23 18.03 -3.13
CA LYS A 58 1.66 17.04 -4.07
C LYS A 58 2.68 16.64 -5.17
N SER A 59 3.95 16.53 -4.80
CA SER A 59 5.05 16.23 -5.73
C SER A 59 4.99 14.76 -6.20
N LYS A 60 4.78 14.58 -7.50
CA LYS A 60 4.75 13.25 -8.16
C LYS A 60 6.04 12.48 -7.94
N ASN A 61 7.19 13.15 -8.09
CA ASN A 61 8.50 12.52 -7.97
C ASN A 61 8.75 12.02 -6.55
N LEU A 62 8.31 12.76 -5.52
CA LEU A 62 8.43 12.33 -4.13
C LEU A 62 7.52 11.14 -3.81
N ALA A 63 6.28 11.17 -4.30
CA ALA A 63 5.34 10.06 -4.11
C ALA A 63 5.85 8.76 -4.75
N TYR A 64 6.33 8.82 -6.00
CA TYR A 64 6.90 7.65 -6.67
C TYR A 64 8.23 7.21 -6.04
N GLY A 65 9.11 8.13 -5.65
CA GLY A 65 10.35 7.78 -4.95
C GLY A 65 10.08 7.04 -3.62
N TYR A 66 9.08 7.50 -2.86
CA TYR A 66 8.65 6.81 -1.64
C TYR A 66 8.06 5.43 -1.95
N ALA A 67 7.23 5.30 -2.98
CA ALA A 67 6.69 4.02 -3.41
C ALA A 67 7.78 3.03 -3.84
N THR A 68 8.83 3.49 -4.55
CA THR A 68 9.97 2.65 -4.92
C THR A 68 10.70 2.11 -3.68
N LEU A 69 10.97 2.97 -2.68
CA LEU A 69 11.61 2.54 -1.43
C LEU A 69 10.74 1.54 -0.67
N LEU A 70 9.43 1.77 -0.63
CA LEU A 70 8.45 0.90 -0.01
C LEU A 70 8.38 -0.46 -0.71
N THR A 71 8.37 -0.48 -2.05
CA THR A 71 8.44 -1.72 -2.85
C THR A 71 9.72 -2.50 -2.57
N ILE A 72 10.89 -1.84 -2.59
CA ILE A 72 12.16 -2.52 -2.26
C ILE A 72 12.08 -3.15 -0.87
N SER A 73 11.49 -2.42 0.10
CA SER A 73 11.32 -2.91 1.47
C SER A 73 10.40 -4.12 1.54
N PHE A 74 9.27 -4.12 0.81
CA PHE A 74 8.35 -5.27 0.75
C PHE A 74 9.01 -6.52 0.17
N PHE A 75 9.74 -6.37 -0.94
CA PHE A 75 10.48 -7.48 -1.52
C PHE A 75 11.58 -7.97 -0.59
N TYR A 76 12.35 -7.06 0.02
CA TYR A 76 13.40 -7.43 0.96
C TYR A 76 12.85 -8.19 2.17
N ILE A 77 11.80 -7.65 2.82
CA ILE A 77 11.15 -8.30 3.96
C ILE A 77 10.61 -9.65 3.52
N GLY A 78 9.83 -9.71 2.43
CA GLY A 78 9.24 -10.95 1.93
C GLY A 78 10.28 -12.04 1.66
N ILE A 79 11.40 -11.71 1.01
CA ILE A 79 12.52 -12.65 0.78
C ILE A 79 13.19 -13.05 2.10
N SER A 80 13.47 -12.08 2.97
CA SER A 80 14.17 -12.32 4.23
C SER A 80 13.38 -13.13 5.25
N THR A 81 12.05 -13.11 5.14
CA THR A 81 11.14 -13.84 6.03
C THR A 81 10.57 -15.10 5.42
N ASP A 82 11.01 -15.47 4.22
CA ASP A 82 10.51 -16.66 3.53
C ASP A 82 10.81 -17.94 4.34
N GLY A 83 9.77 -18.76 4.56
CA GLY A 83 9.87 -19.99 5.34
C GLY A 83 9.86 -19.78 6.86
N TYR A 84 9.75 -18.54 7.36
CA TYR A 84 9.52 -18.34 8.79
C TYR A 84 8.12 -18.76 9.20
N VAL A 85 8.06 -19.50 10.31
CA VAL A 85 6.81 -19.86 10.98
C VAL A 85 6.67 -18.95 12.18
N TYR A 86 5.61 -18.16 12.20
CA TYR A 86 5.27 -17.30 13.33
C TYR A 86 4.00 -17.82 13.98
N GLU A 87 4.00 -17.94 15.30
CA GLU A 87 2.81 -18.31 16.04
C GLU A 87 2.12 -17.03 16.52
N LEU A 88 0.88 -16.80 16.08
CA LEU A 88 0.13 -15.59 16.41
C LEU A 88 -1.23 -16.01 16.95
N MET A 89 -1.46 -15.74 18.24
CA MET A 89 -2.66 -16.18 18.98
C MET A 89 -2.94 -17.70 18.91
N GLY A 90 -1.89 -18.52 18.83
CA GLY A 90 -1.99 -19.99 18.78
C GLY A 90 -2.20 -20.57 17.38
N GLU A 91 -2.25 -19.74 16.34
CA GLU A 91 -2.22 -20.19 14.94
C GLU A 91 -0.80 -20.07 14.37
N THR A 92 -0.31 -21.14 13.75
CA THR A 92 0.95 -21.13 12.99
C THR A 92 0.74 -20.47 11.64
N LEU A 93 1.27 -19.27 11.47
CA LEU A 93 1.32 -18.55 10.20
C LEU A 93 2.64 -18.87 9.49
N TYR A 94 2.54 -19.50 8.32
CA TYR A 94 3.66 -19.69 7.41
C TYR A 94 3.83 -18.44 6.55
N HIS A 95 5.00 -17.82 6.62
CA HIS A 95 5.32 -16.71 5.75
C HIS A 95 5.96 -17.25 4.46
N GLU A 96 5.18 -17.30 3.38
CA GLU A 96 5.66 -17.70 2.06
C GLU A 96 5.88 -16.47 1.18
N PHE A 97 7.10 -16.31 0.68
CA PHE A 97 7.38 -15.33 -0.36
C PHE A 97 6.70 -15.74 -1.66
N SER A 98 6.00 -14.79 -2.28
CA SER A 98 5.48 -14.96 -3.62
C SER A 98 5.76 -13.71 -4.43
N MET A 99 6.63 -13.85 -5.43
CA MET A 99 6.99 -12.77 -6.35
C MET A 99 5.74 -12.15 -6.99
N ILE A 100 4.74 -12.96 -7.35
CA ILE A 100 3.48 -12.47 -7.93
C ILE A 100 2.73 -11.61 -6.92
N LYS A 101 2.58 -12.05 -5.66
CA LYS A 101 1.88 -11.28 -4.62
C LYS A 101 2.57 -9.94 -4.35
N GLU A 102 3.89 -9.92 -4.24
CA GLU A 102 4.66 -8.68 -4.01
C GLU A 102 4.64 -7.74 -5.22
N THR A 103 4.62 -8.29 -6.44
CA THR A 103 4.46 -7.49 -7.67
C THR A 103 3.08 -6.85 -7.74
N VAL A 104 2.01 -7.61 -7.48
CA VAL A 104 0.63 -7.10 -7.46
C VAL A 104 0.45 -6.03 -6.38
N ARG A 105 1.02 -6.27 -5.19
CA ARG A 105 1.07 -5.28 -4.09
C ARG A 105 1.72 -3.98 -4.53
N SER A 106 2.90 -4.07 -5.13
CA SER A 106 3.64 -2.90 -5.61
C SER A 106 2.85 -2.15 -6.69
N LEU A 107 2.32 -2.89 -7.67
CA LEU A 107 1.50 -2.33 -8.74
C LEU A 107 0.31 -1.56 -8.19
N ALA A 108 -0.37 -2.08 -7.16
CA ALA A 108 -1.49 -1.41 -6.52
C ALA A 108 -1.11 -0.03 -5.95
N VAL A 109 0.05 0.07 -5.28
CA VAL A 109 0.58 1.35 -4.77
C VAL A 109 0.83 2.33 -5.91
N PHE A 110 1.51 1.91 -6.98
CA PHE A 110 1.80 2.77 -8.13
C PHE A 110 0.53 3.23 -8.85
N ILE A 111 -0.46 2.35 -9.02
CA ILE A 111 -1.76 2.68 -9.61
C ILE A 111 -2.52 3.66 -8.71
N GLY A 112 -2.48 3.47 -7.38
CA GLY A 112 -3.08 4.39 -6.41
C GLY A 112 -2.51 5.81 -6.52
N ILE A 113 -1.18 5.92 -6.64
CA ILE A 113 -0.51 7.22 -6.85
C ILE A 113 -0.92 7.83 -8.19
N ALA A 114 -0.90 7.07 -9.28
CA ALA A 114 -1.26 7.55 -10.61
C ALA A 114 -2.72 8.03 -10.67
N SER A 115 -3.63 7.30 -10.02
CA SER A 115 -5.04 7.66 -9.89
C SER A 115 -5.20 8.97 -9.12
N ALA A 116 -4.54 9.11 -7.98
CA ALA A 116 -4.59 10.31 -7.15
C ALA A 116 -4.04 11.56 -7.88
N ILE A 117 -2.96 11.40 -8.65
CA ILE A 117 -2.43 12.45 -9.52
C ILE A 117 -3.47 12.89 -10.55
N LYS A 118 -4.11 11.93 -11.22
CA LYS A 118 -5.10 12.22 -12.27
C LYS A 118 -6.30 12.97 -11.71
N THR A 119 -6.80 12.57 -10.54
CA THR A 119 -7.91 13.24 -9.85
C THR A 119 -7.56 14.67 -9.49
N ASN A 120 -6.39 14.90 -8.87
CA ASN A 120 -5.95 16.24 -8.47
C ASN A 120 -5.72 17.17 -9.67
N ASN A 121 -5.22 16.64 -10.80
CA ASN A 121 -5.07 17.42 -12.02
C ASN A 121 -6.43 17.84 -12.62
N LYS A 122 -7.44 16.97 -12.53
CA LYS A 122 -8.79 17.26 -13.03
C LYS A 122 -9.46 18.35 -12.19
N GLU A 123 -9.38 18.27 -10.86
CA GLU A 123 -9.94 19.30 -9.96
C GLU A 123 -9.38 20.69 -10.24
N ASN A 124 -8.07 20.81 -10.46
CA ASN A 124 -7.44 22.10 -10.79
C ASN A 124 -7.92 22.66 -12.15
N THR A 125 -8.23 21.79 -13.11
CA THR A 125 -8.69 22.21 -14.44
C THR A 125 -10.15 22.70 -14.40
N ASP A 126 -10.98 22.08 -13.56
CA ASP A 126 -12.38 22.47 -13.38
C ASP A 126 -12.51 23.75 -12.53
N SER A 127 -11.58 24.00 -11.59
CA SER A 127 -11.54 25.27 -10.84
C SER A 127 -11.16 26.47 -11.70
N ASP A 128 -10.30 26.28 -12.69
CA ASP A 128 -9.85 27.37 -13.58
C ASP A 128 -10.92 27.75 -14.61
N MET A 129 -11.87 26.86 -14.92
CA MET A 129 -13.00 27.12 -15.83
C MET A 129 -14.22 27.75 -15.14
N SER A 130 -14.21 27.86 -13.81
CA SER A 130 -15.32 28.43 -13.02
C SER A 130 -15.04 29.84 -12.48
N GLN A 131 -13.89 30.43 -12.85
CA GLN A 131 -13.54 31.84 -12.63
C GLN A 131 -13.68 32.65 -13.94
#